data_AF-A0A401ZRJ8-F1
#
_entry.id   AF-A0A401ZRJ8-F1
#
_cell.length_a   1.000
_cell.length_b   1.000
_cell.length_c   1.000
_cell.angle_alpha   90.00
_cell.angle_beta   90.00
_cell.angle_gamma   90.00
#
_symmetry.space_group_name_H-M   'P 1'
#
loop_
_entity.id
_entity.type
_entity.pdbx_description
1 polymer ?
#
loop_
_entity_poly.entity_id
_entity_poly.type
_entity_poly.pdbx_seq_one_letter_code
_entity_poly.pdbx_strand_id
1 'polypeptide(L)'
;MVQEILEEGLHIGIQQWLEQEEPHIRIDEEDVRRRADVPPAPFDFRLPHGRFPYTLPSLVPIALVPTTHFWEVPAYLPVQGNEWDPSNAVQVAMMKYWNERWGAELVAMAPSTMEMRVLRPPTTWEDAFLLAKEQYIYAPDVVDQWLRGNFATLVKTLLNGRVWLFWWD
;
A
#
# COMPACT_ATOMS: atom_id res chain seq x y z
N MET A 1 -5.49 19.25 14.14
CA MET A 1 -5.21 18.61 12.84
C MET A 1 -4.36 17.34 12.99
N VAL A 2 -3.03 17.38 13.20
CA VAL A 2 -2.21 16.14 13.27
C VAL A 2 -2.69 15.20 14.40
N GLN A 3 -2.81 15.71 15.63
CA GLN A 3 -3.24 14.89 16.77
C GLN A 3 -4.65 14.32 16.59
N GLU A 4 -5.56 15.08 15.98
CA GLU A 4 -6.92 14.60 15.66
C GLU A 4 -6.87 13.44 14.66
N ILE A 5 -6.06 13.53 13.60
CA ILE A 5 -5.88 12.45 12.62
C ILE A 5 -5.30 11.19 13.29
N LEU A 6 -4.32 11.38 14.17
CA LEU A 6 -3.73 10.26 14.92
C LEU A 6 -4.74 9.62 15.86
N GLU A 7 -5.46 10.42 16.65
CA GLU A 7 -6.51 9.95 17.54
C GLU A 7 -7.59 9.20 16.77
N GLU A 8 -8.10 9.77 15.66
CA GLU A 8 -9.07 9.11 14.80
C GLU A 8 -8.53 7.79 14.25
N GLY A 9 -7.34 7.80 13.65
CA GLY A 9 -6.71 6.61 13.07
C GLY A 9 -6.51 5.48 14.08
N LEU A 10 -6.18 5.81 15.33
CA LEU A 10 -6.03 4.80 16.40
C LEU A 10 -7.36 4.19 16.86
N HIS A 11 -8.50 4.81 16.56
CA HIS A 11 -9.83 4.28 16.86
C HIS A 11 -10.48 3.55 15.69
N ILE A 12 -9.91 3.64 14.48
CA ILE A 12 -10.45 2.94 13.31
C ILE A 12 -10.18 1.44 13.43
N GLY A 13 -11.27 0.67 13.43
CA GLY A 13 -11.22 -0.78 13.31
C GLY A 13 -10.98 -1.20 11.86
N ILE A 14 -9.72 -1.50 11.52
CA ILE A 14 -9.32 -1.81 10.13
C ILE A 14 -10.09 -2.98 9.52
N GLN A 15 -10.40 -4.01 10.29
CA GLN A 15 -11.15 -5.16 9.77
C GLN A 15 -12.57 -4.73 9.37
N GLN A 16 -13.24 -3.92 10.19
CA GLN A 16 -14.57 -3.40 9.85
C GLN A 16 -14.51 -2.46 8.65
N TRP A 17 -13.46 -1.64 8.54
CA TRP A 17 -13.27 -0.76 7.38
C TRP A 17 -13.07 -1.57 6.09
N LEU A 18 -12.22 -2.60 6.12
CA LEU A 18 -12.00 -3.50 4.98
C LEU A 18 -13.30 -4.21 4.55
N GLU A 19 -14.09 -4.72 5.51
CA GLU A 19 -15.38 -5.36 5.22
C GLU A 19 -16.41 -4.40 4.59
N GLN A 20 -16.37 -3.12 4.95
CA GLN A 20 -17.26 -2.10 4.37
C GLN A 20 -16.89 -1.76 2.92
N GLU A 21 -15.59 -1.75 2.60
CA GLU A 21 -15.08 -1.42 1.27
C GLU A 21 -14.99 -2.64 0.32
N GLU A 22 -14.93 -3.86 0.87
CA GLU A 22 -14.84 -5.12 0.13
C GLU A 22 -15.92 -5.34 -0.96
N PRO A 23 -17.21 -4.93 -0.82
CA PRO A 23 -18.26 -5.22 -1.79
C PRO A 23 -17.99 -4.71 -3.22
N HIS A 24 -17.03 -3.81 -3.40
CA HIS A 24 -16.66 -3.27 -4.71
C HIS A 24 -15.68 -4.14 -5.50
N ILE A 25 -15.16 -5.22 -4.90
CA ILE A 25 -14.09 -6.02 -5.48
C ILE A 25 -14.53 -7.48 -5.67
N ARG A 26 -14.57 -7.93 -6.93
CA ARG A 26 -14.89 -9.32 -7.27
C ARG A 26 -13.62 -10.09 -7.61
N ILE A 27 -13.11 -10.88 -6.66
CA ILE A 27 -11.97 -11.77 -6.86
C ILE A 27 -12.45 -13.22 -6.84
N ASP A 28 -12.13 -13.97 -7.89
CA ASP A 28 -12.32 -15.42 -7.96
C ASP A 28 -11.04 -16.12 -7.48
N GLU A 29 -11.05 -16.61 -6.24
CA GLU A 29 -9.88 -17.28 -5.63
C GLU A 29 -9.42 -18.50 -6.45
N GLU A 30 -10.34 -19.29 -6.99
CA GLU A 30 -10.00 -20.47 -7.77
C GLU A 30 -9.30 -20.08 -9.07
N ASP A 31 -9.77 -19.01 -9.74
CA ASP A 31 -9.11 -18.49 -10.92
C ASP A 31 -7.69 -17.97 -10.61
N VAL A 32 -7.54 -17.26 -9.50
CA VAL A 32 -6.22 -16.77 -9.05
C VAL A 32 -5.28 -17.94 -8.77
N ARG A 33 -5.76 -19.01 -8.13
CA ARG A 33 -4.98 -20.24 -7.89
C ARG A 33 -4.58 -20.93 -9.20
N ARG A 34 -5.46 -20.97 -10.20
CA ARG A 34 -5.14 -21.53 -11.54
C ARG A 34 -4.03 -20.75 -12.24
N ARG A 35 -3.84 -19.48 -11.91
CA ARG A 35 -2.77 -18.60 -12.45
C ARG A 35 -1.50 -18.59 -11.60
N ALA A 36 -1.22 -19.62 -10.80
CA ALA A 36 -0.07 -19.69 -9.90
C ALA A 36 1.32 -19.51 -10.57
N ASP A 37 1.38 -19.75 -11.89
CA ASP A 37 2.60 -19.62 -12.71
C ASP A 37 2.86 -18.20 -13.23
N VAL A 38 1.97 -17.23 -12.95
CA VAL A 38 2.21 -15.83 -13.34
C VAL A 38 3.48 -15.32 -12.64
N PRO A 39 4.38 -14.60 -13.35
CA PRO A 39 5.56 -14.05 -12.71
C PRO A 39 5.17 -12.95 -11.71
N PRO A 40 5.97 -12.75 -10.63
CA PRO A 40 5.81 -11.59 -9.76
C PRO A 40 6.15 -10.31 -10.54
N ALA A 41 5.55 -9.20 -10.12
CA ALA A 41 5.96 -7.89 -10.58
C ALA A 41 7.32 -7.51 -9.96
N PRO A 42 8.16 -6.74 -10.67
CA PRO A 42 9.46 -6.31 -10.17
C PRO A 42 9.30 -5.14 -9.20
N PHE A 43 8.69 -5.37 -8.04
CA PHE A 43 8.58 -4.36 -7.00
C PHE A 43 9.96 -4.11 -6.39
N ASP A 44 10.45 -2.89 -6.55
CA ASP A 44 11.68 -2.38 -5.97
C ASP A 44 11.46 -0.90 -5.60
N PHE A 45 12.27 -0.38 -4.68
CA PHE A 45 12.19 1.04 -4.30
C PHE A 45 12.53 1.91 -5.49
N ARG A 46 11.73 2.95 -5.71
CA ARG A 46 11.92 3.85 -6.84
C ARG A 46 12.45 5.17 -6.36
N LEU A 47 13.37 5.72 -7.15
CA LEU A 47 13.56 7.16 -7.17
C LEU A 47 12.46 7.72 -8.06
N PRO A 48 11.55 8.59 -7.56
CA PRO A 48 10.53 9.19 -8.39
C PRO A 48 11.20 9.92 -9.55
N HIS A 49 10.93 9.47 -10.77
CA HIS A 49 11.28 10.22 -11.96
C HIS A 49 10.38 11.45 -12.02
N GLY A 50 10.94 12.61 -12.38
CA GLY A 50 10.14 13.84 -12.51
C GLY A 50 8.95 13.66 -13.48
N ARG A 51 7.99 14.59 -13.42
CA ARG A 51 6.72 14.59 -14.19
C ARG A 51 6.88 14.44 -15.73
N PHE A 52 8.09 14.54 -16.27
CA PHE A 52 8.43 14.36 -17.69
C PHE A 52 9.80 13.64 -17.81
N PRO A 53 10.04 12.76 -18.80
CA PRO A 53 10.62 11.44 -18.54
C PRO A 53 12.15 11.30 -18.67
N TYR A 54 12.66 10.22 -18.04
CA TYR A 54 13.96 9.52 -18.18
C TYR A 54 15.23 10.11 -17.58
N THR A 55 15.23 11.32 -17.06
CA THR A 55 16.37 11.82 -16.28
C THR A 55 16.12 11.63 -14.79
N LEU A 56 17.15 11.17 -14.07
CA LEU A 56 17.11 11.20 -12.62
C LEU A 56 16.89 12.65 -12.17
N PRO A 57 16.04 12.88 -11.15
CA PRO A 57 15.84 14.22 -10.65
C PRO A 57 17.18 14.78 -10.16
N SER A 58 17.45 16.05 -10.47
CA SER A 58 18.67 16.73 -9.99
C SER A 58 18.68 16.96 -8.47
N LEU A 59 17.54 16.72 -7.80
CA LEU A 59 17.34 16.85 -6.37
C LEU A 59 16.42 15.72 -5.86
N VAL A 60 16.86 15.03 -4.81
CA VAL A 60 16.02 14.09 -4.05
C VAL A 60 15.79 14.71 -2.66
N PRO A 61 14.62 15.30 -2.38
CA PRO A 61 14.34 15.87 -1.08
C PRO A 61 14.20 14.77 -0.04
N ILE A 62 14.84 14.95 1.11
CA ILE A 62 14.69 14.10 2.30
C ILE A 62 13.96 14.93 3.35
N ALA A 63 12.86 14.42 3.87
CA ALA A 63 12.09 15.06 4.93
C ALA A 63 12.32 14.34 6.27
N LEU A 64 12.45 15.12 7.35
CA LEU A 64 12.34 14.59 8.71
C LEU A 64 10.91 14.84 9.19
N VAL A 65 10.22 13.77 9.55
CA VAL A 65 8.88 13.82 10.13
C VAL A 65 9.02 13.68 11.65
N PRO A 66 8.36 14.52 12.46
CA PRO A 66 8.54 14.52 13.92
C PRO A 66 7.74 13.40 14.58
N THR A 67 8.07 12.15 14.25
CA THR A 67 7.53 10.92 14.81
C THR A 67 8.62 9.84 14.88
N THR A 68 8.47 8.89 15.80
CA THR A 68 9.28 7.67 15.87
C THR A 68 8.59 6.45 15.26
N HIS A 69 7.37 6.63 14.75
CA HIS A 69 6.51 5.58 14.26
C HIS A 69 6.20 5.80 12.78
N PHE A 70 6.61 4.88 11.92
CA PHE A 70 6.43 4.99 10.47
C PHE A 70 4.97 5.18 10.05
N TRP A 71 4.04 4.57 10.80
CA TRP A 71 2.60 4.64 10.52
C TRP A 71 1.95 5.97 10.87
N GLU A 72 2.63 6.86 11.60
CA GLU A 72 2.10 8.20 11.92
C GLU A 72 2.35 9.22 10.80
N VAL A 73 3.26 8.91 9.86
CA VAL A 73 3.68 9.83 8.79
C VAL A 73 2.51 10.43 7.99
N PRO A 74 1.45 9.69 7.61
CA PRO A 74 0.32 10.28 6.89
C PRO A 74 -0.40 11.41 7.63
N ALA A 75 -0.32 11.46 8.97
CA ALA A 75 -0.89 12.56 9.74
C ALA A 75 -0.11 13.88 9.58
N TYR A 76 1.18 13.79 9.25
CA TYR A 76 2.06 14.94 9.04
C TYR A 76 2.20 15.32 7.56
N LEU A 77 2.18 14.31 6.68
CA LEU A 77 2.33 14.44 5.24
C LEU A 77 1.11 13.81 4.57
N PRO A 78 -0.01 14.55 4.46
CA PRO A 78 -1.22 14.00 3.89
C PRO A 78 -1.03 13.69 2.40
N VAL A 79 -1.50 12.52 1.98
CA VAL A 79 -1.55 12.13 0.56
C VAL A 79 -2.63 12.99 -0.11
N GLN A 80 -2.35 13.47 -1.33
CA GLN A 80 -3.34 14.19 -2.13
C GLN A 80 -4.18 13.16 -2.88
N GLY A 81 -5.10 12.55 -2.15
CA GLY A 81 -6.06 11.61 -2.71
C GLY A 81 -7.35 12.28 -3.17
N ASN A 82 -8.14 11.50 -3.89
CA ASN A 82 -9.49 11.78 -4.34
C ASN A 82 -10.47 11.63 -3.16
N GLU A 83 -11.74 12.01 -3.32
CA GLU A 83 -12.78 11.74 -2.31
C GLU A 83 -13.04 10.25 -2.06
N TRP A 84 -12.56 9.39 -2.95
CA TRP A 84 -12.66 7.93 -2.91
C TRP A 84 -11.45 7.25 -2.28
N ASP A 85 -10.39 8.00 -2.01
CA ASP A 85 -9.17 7.45 -1.43
C ASP A 85 -9.24 7.39 0.10
N PRO A 86 -8.51 6.45 0.74
CA PRO A 86 -8.46 6.37 2.19
C PRO A 86 -8.04 7.70 2.82
N SER A 87 -8.85 8.17 3.79
CA SER A 87 -8.52 9.36 4.58
C SER A 87 -7.17 9.19 5.29
N ASN A 88 -6.50 10.29 5.66
CA ASN A 88 -5.22 10.18 6.37
C ASN A 88 -5.34 9.39 7.69
N ALA A 89 -6.49 9.44 8.37
CA ALA A 89 -6.74 8.64 9.56
C ALA A 89 -6.80 7.14 9.22
N VAL A 90 -7.48 6.76 8.14
CA VAL A 90 -7.49 5.39 7.63
C VAL A 90 -6.08 4.96 7.22
N GLN A 91 -5.30 5.84 6.58
CA GLN A 91 -3.92 5.53 6.22
C GLN A 91 -3.05 5.25 7.46
N VAL A 92 -3.15 6.07 8.51
CA VAL A 92 -2.48 5.82 9.80
C VAL A 92 -2.88 4.45 10.35
N ALA A 93 -4.17 4.14 10.37
CA ALA A 93 -4.70 2.88 10.87
C ALA A 93 -4.20 1.66 10.07
N MET A 94 -4.24 1.74 8.74
CA MET A 94 -3.79 0.68 7.82
C MET A 94 -2.29 0.44 7.95
N MET A 95 -1.49 1.51 7.97
CA MET A 95 -0.05 1.41 8.15
C MET A 95 0.31 0.81 9.50
N LYS A 96 -0.41 1.18 10.57
CA LYS A 96 -0.20 0.60 11.89
C LYS A 96 -0.51 -0.90 11.89
N TYR A 97 -1.67 -1.28 11.34
CA TYR A 97 -2.08 -2.67 11.20
C TYR A 97 -1.05 -3.51 10.43
N TRP A 98 -0.57 -3.01 9.29
CA TRP A 98 0.46 -3.69 8.50
C TRP A 98 1.84 -3.67 9.16
N ASN A 99 2.20 -2.63 9.91
CA ASN A 99 3.44 -2.62 10.67
C ASN A 99 3.44 -3.70 11.76
N GLU A 100 2.33 -3.83 12.49
CA GLU A 100 2.20 -4.85 13.54
C GLU A 100 2.25 -6.25 12.93
N ARG A 101 1.50 -6.51 11.85
CA ARG A 101 1.43 -7.83 11.22
C ARG A 101 2.69 -8.21 10.43
N TRP A 102 3.12 -7.33 9.52
CA TRP A 102 4.14 -7.63 8.52
C TRP A 102 5.45 -6.85 8.72
N GLY A 103 5.50 -5.92 9.66
CA GLY A 103 6.64 -5.01 9.82
C GLY A 103 6.79 -4.09 8.62
N ALA A 104 5.66 -3.64 8.06
CA ALA A 104 5.63 -2.66 7.00
C ALA A 104 6.10 -1.29 7.52
N GLU A 105 7.08 -0.69 6.86
CA GLU A 105 7.67 0.59 7.21
C GLU A 105 7.67 1.49 5.98
N LEU A 106 7.07 2.68 6.09
CA LEU A 106 7.06 3.66 5.02
C LEU A 106 8.49 4.13 4.72
N VAL A 107 8.89 4.07 3.45
CA VAL A 107 10.22 4.48 2.97
C VAL A 107 10.13 5.74 2.12
N ALA A 108 9.10 5.83 1.28
CA ALA A 108 8.86 6.98 0.43
C ALA A 108 7.37 7.25 0.29
N MET A 109 7.02 8.52 0.15
CA MET A 109 5.66 8.98 -0.09
C MET A 109 5.71 10.20 -1.01
N ALA A 110 4.83 10.21 -2.00
CA ALA A 110 4.59 11.32 -2.90
C ALA A 110 3.07 11.58 -2.96
N PRO A 111 2.59 12.65 -3.65
CA PRO A 111 1.18 13.04 -3.61
C PRO A 111 0.18 11.92 -3.88
N SER A 112 0.53 10.93 -4.71
CA SER A 112 -0.35 9.80 -5.03
C SER A 112 0.38 8.45 -5.07
N THR A 113 1.55 8.33 -4.44
CA THR A 113 2.28 7.04 -4.37
C THR A 113 2.91 6.82 -3.01
N MET A 114 3.03 5.55 -2.61
CA MET A 114 3.72 5.16 -1.38
C MET A 114 4.55 3.91 -1.60
N GLU A 115 5.68 3.85 -0.90
CA GLU A 115 6.59 2.71 -0.93
C GLU A 115 6.89 2.24 0.48
N MET A 116 6.80 0.94 0.72
CA MET A 116 7.04 0.35 2.03
C MET A 116 8.06 -0.77 1.97
N ARG A 117 8.93 -0.82 2.99
CA ARG A 117 9.76 -1.96 3.31
C ARG A 117 9.00 -2.92 4.22
N VAL A 118 9.18 -4.22 4.02
CA VAL A 118 8.49 -5.26 4.79
C VAL A 118 9.50 -6.19 5.45
N LEU A 119 9.47 -6.24 6.78
CA LEU A 119 10.43 -7.03 7.56
C LEU A 119 10.02 -8.51 7.66
N ARG A 120 8.72 -8.78 7.74
CA ARG A 120 8.13 -10.11 7.87
C ARG A 120 7.14 -10.31 6.70
N PRO A 121 7.61 -10.60 5.48
CA PRO A 121 6.71 -10.81 4.35
C PRO A 121 5.87 -12.08 4.54
N PRO A 122 4.66 -12.17 3.93
CA PRO A 122 3.87 -13.38 3.97
C PRO A 122 4.63 -14.53 3.31
N THR A 123 4.68 -15.69 3.97
CA THR A 123 5.40 -16.89 3.49
C THR A 123 4.46 -17.98 3.01
N THR A 124 3.15 -17.81 3.19
CA THR A 124 2.10 -18.71 2.71
C THR A 124 1.32 -18.03 1.58
N TRP A 125 0.73 -18.84 0.70
CA TRP A 125 -0.10 -18.31 -0.37
C TRP A 125 -1.36 -17.65 0.19
N GLU A 126 -1.96 -18.26 1.22
CA GLU A 126 -3.18 -17.78 1.86
C GLU A 126 -2.97 -16.40 2.50
N ASP A 127 -1.85 -16.20 3.20
CA ASP A 127 -1.50 -14.89 3.76
C ASP A 127 -1.25 -13.85 2.67
N ALA A 128 -0.54 -14.23 1.60
CA ALA A 128 -0.29 -13.33 0.47
C ALA A 128 -1.58 -12.98 -0.29
N PHE A 129 -2.53 -13.91 -0.41
CA PHE A 129 -3.83 -13.68 -1.03
C PHE A 129 -4.68 -12.71 -0.20
N LEU A 130 -4.78 -12.94 1.11
CA LEU A 130 -5.50 -12.04 2.01
C LEU A 130 -4.88 -10.65 2.02
N LEU A 131 -3.55 -10.55 2.12
CA LEU A 131 -2.86 -9.26 2.02
C LEU A 131 -3.09 -8.58 0.66
N ALA A 132 -3.07 -9.33 -0.45
CA ALA A 132 -3.36 -8.76 -1.77
C ALA A 132 -4.78 -8.17 -1.82
N LYS A 133 -5.76 -8.82 -1.18
CA LYS A 133 -7.12 -8.26 -1.06
C LYS A 133 -7.11 -6.95 -0.30
N GLU A 134 -6.46 -6.91 0.86
CA GLU A 134 -6.34 -5.68 1.66
C GLU A 134 -5.71 -4.55 0.85
N GLN A 135 -4.62 -4.84 0.12
CA GLN A 135 -3.93 -3.83 -0.70
C GLN A 135 -4.77 -3.39 -1.90
N TYR A 136 -5.56 -4.29 -2.49
CA TYR A 136 -6.42 -3.95 -3.63
C TYR A 136 -7.62 -3.09 -3.21
N ILE A 137 -8.19 -3.35 -2.02
CA ILE A 137 -9.18 -2.45 -1.40
C ILE A 137 -8.58 -1.07 -1.12
N TYR A 138 -7.35 -1.04 -0.61
CA TYR A 138 -6.68 0.19 -0.21
C TYR A 138 -6.17 1.07 -1.37
N ALA A 139 -5.67 0.45 -2.43
CA ALA A 139 -5.05 1.12 -3.57
C ALA A 139 -5.29 0.33 -4.88
N PRO A 140 -6.48 0.48 -5.49
CA PRO A 140 -6.87 -0.38 -6.61
C PRO A 140 -6.02 -0.21 -7.87
N ASP A 141 -5.48 0.98 -8.12
CA ASP A 141 -4.79 1.32 -9.37
C ASP A 141 -3.48 0.56 -9.59
N VAL A 142 -2.87 0.06 -8.51
CA VAL A 142 -1.73 -0.88 -8.62
C VAL A 142 -2.16 -2.10 -9.43
N VAL A 143 -3.33 -2.66 -9.13
CA VAL A 143 -3.85 -3.83 -9.84
C VAL A 143 -4.46 -3.41 -11.17
N ASP A 144 -5.42 -2.50 -11.15
CA ASP A 144 -6.28 -2.21 -12.30
C ASP A 144 -5.50 -1.58 -13.45
N GLN A 145 -4.62 -0.63 -13.14
CA GLN A 145 -3.90 0.13 -14.14
C GLN A 145 -2.48 -0.42 -14.34
N TRP A 146 -1.68 -0.51 -13.27
CA TRP A 146 -0.27 -0.85 -13.42
C TRP A 146 -0.05 -2.35 -13.72
N LEU A 147 -0.69 -3.25 -12.97
CA LEU A 147 -0.67 -4.69 -13.24
C LEU A 147 -1.72 -5.12 -14.29
N ARG A 148 -2.44 -4.16 -14.88
CA ARG A 148 -3.42 -4.37 -15.96
C ARG A 148 -4.51 -5.38 -15.60
N GLY A 149 -5.05 -5.27 -14.39
CA GLY A 149 -6.09 -6.14 -13.82
C GLY A 149 -5.56 -7.50 -13.32
N ASN A 150 -4.25 -7.71 -13.25
CA ASN A 150 -3.69 -9.01 -12.86
C ASN A 150 -3.49 -9.13 -11.35
N PHE A 151 -4.58 -9.45 -10.64
CA PHE A 151 -4.55 -9.68 -9.19
C PHE A 151 -3.62 -10.84 -8.80
N ALA A 152 -3.53 -11.91 -9.60
CA ALA A 152 -2.64 -13.04 -9.32
C ALA A 152 -1.16 -12.63 -9.30
N THR A 153 -0.78 -11.67 -10.15
CA THR A 153 0.57 -11.08 -10.11
C THR A 153 0.82 -10.37 -8.78
N LEU A 154 -0.16 -9.66 -8.21
CA LEU A 154 0.01 -9.03 -6.90
C LEU A 154 0.23 -10.09 -5.81
N VAL A 155 -0.61 -11.13 -5.74
CA VAL A 155 -0.44 -12.24 -4.78
C VAL A 155 0.97 -12.84 -4.88
N LYS A 156 1.44 -13.10 -6.10
CA LYS A 156 2.78 -13.66 -6.32
C LYS A 156 3.89 -12.71 -5.91
N THR A 157 3.70 -11.42 -6.13
CA THR A 157 4.66 -10.36 -5.76
C THR A 157 4.80 -10.24 -4.25
N LEU A 158 3.69 -10.36 -3.52
CA LEU A 158 3.68 -10.24 -2.06
C LEU A 158 4.24 -11.47 -1.36
N LEU A 159 4.07 -12.67 -1.94
CA LEU A 159 4.64 -13.91 -1.41
C LEU A 159 6.18 -13.83 -1.32
N ASN A 160 6.70 -13.77 -0.10
CA ASN A 160 8.11 -13.48 0.23
C ASN A 160 8.63 -12.10 -0.24
N GLY A 161 7.77 -11.24 -0.75
CA GLY A 161 8.11 -9.91 -1.26
C GLY A 161 8.35 -8.89 -0.13
N ARG A 162 9.49 -8.21 -0.17
CA ARG A 162 9.90 -7.26 0.89
C ARG A 162 9.63 -5.79 0.58
N VAL A 163 9.05 -5.51 -0.57
CA VAL A 163 8.74 -4.17 -1.05
C VAL A 163 7.28 -4.13 -1.45
N TRP A 164 6.54 -3.13 -0.96
CA TRP A 164 5.19 -2.82 -1.42
C TRP A 164 5.16 -1.45 -2.05
N LEU A 165 4.31 -1.30 -3.06
CA LEU A 165 4.14 -0.09 -3.84
C LEU A 165 2.65 0.17 -3.97
N PHE A 166 2.25 1.42 -3.73
CA PHE A 166 0.87 1.88 -3.82
C PHE A 166 0.79 3.08 -4.75
N TRP A 167 -0.34 3.21 -5.44
CA TRP A 167 -0.64 4.27 -6.39
C TRP A 167 -2.15 4.54 -6.41
N TRP A 168 -2.50 5.83 -6.53
CA TRP A 168 -3.85 6.36 -6.76
C TRP A 168 -3.79 7.37 -7.93
N ASP A 169 -4.80 7.40 -8.81
CA ASP A 169 -4.94 8.39 -9.91
C ASP A 169 -6.35 9.03 -9.95
#